data_AF-A0A165NPE9-F1
#
_entry.id   AF-A0A165NPE9-F1
#
_cell.length_a   1.000
_cell.length_b   1.000
_cell.length_c   1.000
_cell.angle_alpha   90.00
_cell.angle_beta   90.00
_cell.angle_gamma   90.00
#
_symmetry.space_group_name_H-M   'P 1'
#
loop_
_entity.id
_entity.type
_entity.pdbx_description
1 polymer ?
#
loop_
_entity_poly.entity_id
_entity_poly.type
_entity_poly.pdbx_seq_one_letter_code
_entity_poly.pdbx_strand_id
1 'polypeptide(L)'
;CSFCDWEGHTEASCNFKENAVKVQKAKTADRRKERRGGKKKAQNVQEASADVEASANVAEYAGKASVALSASDRSSWLSSLAAANWNTDTGATSHMTPHRHWFASYSPHIIPVPLANNTIIYTAGMGSVMFEPVLGESKVPVVVLHDVLHVPQL
;
A
#
# COMPACT_ATOMS: atom_id res chain seq x y z
N CYS A 1 -5.82 -12.24 -13.32
CA CYS A 1 -4.57 -11.50 -13.03
C CYS A 1 -4.35 -11.40 -11.53
N SER A 2 -3.25 -11.94 -10.99
CA SER A 2 -2.97 -11.97 -9.54
C SER A 2 -2.47 -10.64 -8.95
N PHE A 3 -2.36 -9.59 -9.76
CA PHE A 3 -2.01 -8.24 -9.29
C PHE A 3 -3.24 -7.38 -8.97
N CYS A 4 -4.34 -7.59 -9.69
CA CYS A 4 -5.56 -6.77 -9.55
C CYS A 4 -6.82 -7.61 -9.34
N ASP A 5 -6.67 -8.92 -9.18
CA ASP A 5 -7.73 -9.92 -8.99
C ASP A 5 -8.83 -9.95 -10.07
N TRP A 6 -8.65 -9.25 -11.19
CA TRP A 6 -9.56 -9.30 -12.34
C TRP A 6 -9.22 -10.39 -13.35
N GLU A 7 -10.26 -11.05 -13.84
CA GLU A 7 -10.22 -12.03 -14.93
C GLU A 7 -10.05 -11.35 -16.30
N GLY A 8 -9.79 -12.14 -17.34
CA GLY A 8 -9.66 -11.66 -18.72
C GLY A 8 -8.28 -11.13 -19.12
N HIS A 9 -7.28 -11.14 -18.24
CA HIS A 9 -5.90 -10.80 -18.58
C HIS A 9 -4.86 -11.47 -17.66
N THR A 10 -3.62 -11.55 -18.14
CA THR A 10 -2.47 -12.05 -17.37
C THR A 10 -1.78 -10.90 -16.64
N GLU A 11 -0.92 -11.18 -15.65
CA GLU A 11 -0.15 -10.11 -15.01
C GLU A 11 0.72 -9.31 -15.99
N ALA A 12 1.19 -9.94 -17.08
CA ALA A 12 2.01 -9.28 -18.09
C ALA A 12 1.23 -8.21 -18.88
N SER A 13 -0.10 -8.37 -19.00
CA SER A 13 -1.00 -7.43 -19.67
C SER A 13 -1.85 -6.61 -18.69
N CYS A 14 -1.45 -6.54 -17.42
CA CYS A 14 -2.19 -5.80 -16.41
C CYS A 14 -1.87 -4.31 -16.47
N ASN A 15 -2.81 -3.51 -16.97
CA ASN A 15 -2.68 -2.05 -17.04
C ASN A 15 -2.46 -1.40 -15.67
N PHE A 16 -3.04 -1.95 -14.60
CA PHE A 16 -2.78 -1.48 -13.23
C PHE A 16 -1.34 -1.69 -12.82
N LYS A 17 -0.79 -2.87 -13.12
CA LYS A 17 0.62 -3.20 -12.86
C LYS A 17 1.54 -2.33 -13.69
N GLU A 18 1.23 -2.15 -14.98
CA GLU A 18 2.02 -1.31 -15.88
C GLU A 18 2.05 0.16 -15.45
N ASN A 19 0.89 0.72 -15.10
CA ASN A 19 0.79 2.09 -14.61
C ASN A 19 1.50 2.27 -13.27
N ALA A 20 1.36 1.32 -12.34
CA ALA A 20 2.10 1.34 -11.08
C ALA A 20 3.63 1.33 -11.32
N VAL A 21 4.12 0.46 -12.20
CA VAL A 21 5.56 0.38 -12.54
C VAL A 21 6.06 1.63 -13.26
N LYS A 22 5.29 2.22 -14.17
CA LYS A 22 5.65 3.48 -14.86
C LYS A 22 5.79 4.63 -13.86
N VAL A 23 4.84 4.76 -12.93
CA VAL A 23 4.90 5.77 -11.88
C VAL A 23 6.07 5.54 -10.93
N GLN A 24 6.38 4.28 -10.60
CA GLN A 24 7.58 3.90 -9.81
C GLN A 24 8.88 4.33 -10.51
N LYS A 25 9.02 4.07 -11.81
CA LYS A 25 10.21 4.44 -12.59
C LYS A 25 10.40 5.97 -12.66
N ALA A 26 9.30 6.71 -12.86
CA ALA A 26 9.33 8.18 -12.90
C ALA A 26 9.80 8.76 -11.55
N LYS A 27 9.18 8.34 -10.43
CA LYS A 27 9.54 8.82 -9.07
C LYS A 27 10.99 8.47 -8.68
N THR A 28 11.50 7.32 -9.12
CA THR A 28 12.90 6.91 -8.88
C THR A 28 13.89 7.75 -9.71
N ALA A 29 13.52 8.10 -10.95
CA ALA A 29 14.32 8.95 -11.81
C ALA A 29 14.44 10.38 -11.27
N ASP A 30 13.34 10.94 -10.73
CA ASP A 30 13.36 12.28 -10.13
C ASP A 30 14.21 12.36 -8.86
N ARG A 31 14.11 11.37 -7.96
CA ARG A 31 15.00 11.31 -6.78
C ARG A 31 16.49 11.20 -7.15
N ARG A 32 16.82 10.56 -8.28
CA ARG A 32 18.20 10.49 -8.78
C ARG A 32 18.70 11.83 -9.32
N LYS A 33 17.81 12.67 -9.88
CA LYS A 33 18.12 14.04 -10.30
C LYS A 33 18.32 14.96 -9.11
N GLU A 34 17.46 14.89 -8.08
CA GLU A 34 17.61 15.70 -6.86
C GLU A 34 18.92 15.42 -6.11
N ARG A 35 19.33 14.14 -6.00
CA ARG A 35 20.62 13.78 -5.38
C ARG A 35 21.85 14.26 -6.16
N ARG A 36 21.72 14.62 -7.44
CA ARG A 36 22.81 15.21 -8.24
C ARG A 36 22.87 16.74 -8.16
N GLY A 37 21.87 17.41 -7.56
CA GLY A 37 21.75 18.88 -7.57
C GLY A 37 21.96 19.62 -6.23
N GLY A 38 22.09 18.94 -5.09
CA GLY A 38 21.98 19.60 -3.78
C GLY A 38 23.28 19.76 -2.98
N LYS A 39 23.96 20.90 -3.11
CA LYS A 39 24.81 21.47 -2.03
C LYS A 39 24.32 22.90 -1.76
N LYS A 40 24.05 23.20 -0.47
CA LYS A 40 23.61 24.49 0.15
C LYS A 40 22.07 24.67 0.18
N LYS A 41 21.40 25.17 1.23
CA LYS A 41 21.75 25.71 2.57
C LYS A 41 20.45 25.71 3.42
N ALA A 42 20.59 25.76 4.75
CA ALA A 42 19.54 25.68 5.76
C ALA A 42 18.71 26.97 5.99
N GLN A 43 17.58 26.77 6.70
CA GLN A 43 16.76 27.70 7.52
C GLN A 43 15.79 28.67 6.82
N ASN A 44 14.48 28.57 7.13
CA ASN A 44 13.79 29.42 8.12
C ASN A 44 12.34 28.92 8.37
N VAL A 45 11.85 29.09 9.61
CA VAL A 45 10.50 28.77 10.10
C VAL A 45 9.59 29.99 9.97
N GLN A 46 8.35 29.83 9.50
CA GLN A 46 7.19 30.62 9.96
C GLN A 46 5.85 30.01 9.49
N GLU A 47 4.87 30.08 10.39
CA GLU A 47 3.56 29.41 10.39
C GLU A 47 2.47 30.04 9.50
N ALA A 48 1.44 29.21 9.27
CA ALA A 48 0.02 29.51 9.05
C ALA A 48 -0.43 29.92 7.63
N SER A 49 -1.09 29.00 6.91
CA SER A 49 -2.57 28.95 6.74
C SER A 49 -3.00 28.16 5.49
N ALA A 50 -3.94 27.23 5.70
CA ALA A 50 -4.94 26.68 4.76
C ALA A 50 -4.49 25.97 3.46
N ASP A 51 -4.63 24.64 3.51
CA ASP A 51 -5.20 23.74 2.50
C ASP A 51 -5.13 24.15 1.02
N VAL A 52 -4.21 23.50 0.29
CA VAL A 52 -4.43 22.70 -0.94
C VAL A 52 -3.05 22.28 -1.46
N GLU A 53 -2.92 21.00 -1.82
CA GLU A 53 -1.75 20.39 -2.47
C GLU A 53 -0.41 20.39 -1.70
N ALA A 54 -0.29 19.49 -0.73
CA ALA A 54 0.99 18.91 -0.33
C ALA A 54 0.99 17.40 -0.62
N SER A 55 0.62 16.98 -1.84
CA SER A 55 0.84 15.61 -2.31
C SER A 55 2.27 15.43 -2.85
N ALA A 56 3.23 15.83 -2.04
CA ALA A 56 4.62 15.48 -2.24
C ALA A 56 5.12 15.01 -0.88
N ASN A 57 5.40 13.71 -0.76
CA ASN A 57 6.20 13.08 0.30
C ASN A 57 5.47 12.35 1.45
N VAL A 58 4.16 12.07 1.37
CA VAL A 58 3.55 11.16 2.35
C VAL A 58 4.01 9.73 2.03
N ALA A 59 4.85 9.17 2.89
CA ALA A 59 5.31 7.79 2.86
C ALA A 59 4.77 7.09 4.11
N GLU A 60 4.35 5.84 3.94
CA GLU A 60 3.88 4.99 5.04
C GLU A 60 4.97 4.00 5.43
N TYR A 61 4.96 3.46 6.65
CA TYR A 61 6.00 2.51 7.09
C TYR A 61 5.37 1.23 7.63
N ALA A 62 5.73 0.08 7.05
CA ALA A 62 5.17 -1.22 7.42
C ALA A 62 6.00 -1.99 8.46
N GLY A 63 6.78 -1.29 9.29
CA GLY A 63 7.47 -1.90 10.43
C GLY A 63 8.42 -3.03 10.03
N LYS A 64 8.29 -4.16 10.73
CA LYS A 64 9.09 -5.39 10.53
C LYS A 64 8.62 -6.26 9.35
N ALA A 65 7.71 -5.79 8.51
CA ALA A 65 7.26 -6.55 7.35
C ALA A 65 8.42 -6.83 6.37
N SER A 66 8.34 -7.98 5.71
CA SER A 66 9.26 -8.39 4.65
C SER A 66 8.47 -8.88 3.44
N VAL A 67 9.05 -8.75 2.25
CA VAL A 67 8.44 -9.24 1.02
C VAL A 67 8.64 -10.75 0.88
N ALA A 68 7.60 -11.46 0.42
CA ALA A 68 7.75 -12.83 -0.05
C ALA A 68 8.59 -12.85 -1.34
N LEU A 69 9.67 -13.63 -1.36
CA LEU A 69 10.72 -13.54 -2.39
C LEU A 69 10.38 -14.24 -3.73
N SER A 70 9.23 -14.91 -3.86
CA SER A 70 8.76 -15.54 -5.10
C SER A 70 7.26 -15.31 -5.34
N ALA A 71 6.86 -15.16 -6.61
CA ALA A 71 5.46 -15.00 -6.99
C ALA A 71 4.61 -16.25 -6.67
N SER A 72 5.20 -17.44 -6.78
CA SER A 72 4.53 -18.71 -6.46
C SER A 72 4.28 -18.83 -4.95
N ASP A 73 5.29 -18.51 -4.14
CA ASP A 73 5.18 -18.56 -2.67
C ASP A 73 4.13 -17.55 -2.19
N ARG A 74 4.09 -16.35 -2.78
CA ARG A 74 3.08 -15.34 -2.47
C ARG A 74 1.67 -15.82 -2.81
N SER A 75 1.46 -16.42 -3.99
CA SER A 75 0.13 -16.89 -4.40
C SER A 75 -0.38 -18.01 -3.50
N SER A 76 0.52 -18.92 -3.10
CA SER A 76 0.23 -19.97 -2.12
C SER A 76 -0.15 -19.38 -0.76
N TRP A 77 0.63 -18.40 -0.27
CA TRP A 77 0.38 -17.75 1.01
C TRP A 77 -0.92 -16.94 1.02
N LEU A 78 -1.21 -16.16 -0.02
CA LEU A 78 -2.45 -15.38 -0.16
C LEU A 78 -3.70 -16.26 -0.17
N SER A 79 -3.57 -17.53 -0.56
CA SER A 79 -4.66 -18.51 -0.53
C SER A 79 -4.81 -19.21 0.83
N SER A 80 -3.88 -18.96 1.77
CA SER A 80 -3.90 -19.59 3.10
C SER A 80 -4.89 -18.88 4.04
N LEU A 81 -5.38 -19.62 5.03
CA LEU A 81 -6.24 -19.06 6.08
C LEU A 81 -5.54 -17.96 6.88
N ALA A 82 -4.22 -18.04 7.04
CA ALA A 82 -3.44 -17.01 7.73
C ALA A 82 -3.51 -15.66 7.01
N ALA A 83 -3.51 -15.67 5.68
CA ALA A 83 -3.65 -14.45 4.87
C ALA A 83 -5.09 -13.91 4.83
N ALA A 84 -6.08 -14.72 5.23
CA ALA A 84 -7.48 -14.29 5.28
C ALA A 84 -7.85 -13.54 6.58
N ASN A 85 -6.97 -13.57 7.59
CA ASN A 85 -7.24 -12.99 8.89
C ASN A 85 -6.57 -11.62 9.04
N TRP A 86 -7.29 -10.67 9.64
CA TRP A 86 -6.74 -9.38 10.05
C TRP A 86 -6.01 -9.50 11.39
N ASN A 87 -4.85 -8.87 11.46
CA ASN A 87 -4.04 -8.68 12.64
C ASN A 87 -4.17 -7.23 13.13
N THR A 88 -4.62 -7.06 14.37
CA THR A 88 -4.72 -5.74 14.99
C THR A 88 -3.36 -5.31 15.53
N ASP A 89 -2.87 -4.15 15.07
CA ASP A 89 -1.62 -3.56 15.51
C ASP A 89 -1.89 -2.16 16.07
N THR A 90 -1.83 -2.01 17.39
CA THR A 90 -2.04 -0.71 18.05
C THR A 90 -0.94 0.30 17.75
N GLY A 91 0.20 -0.15 17.19
CA GLY A 91 1.29 0.73 16.74
C GLY A 91 1.10 1.26 15.32
N ALA A 92 0.10 0.79 14.57
CA ALA A 92 -0.15 1.21 13.20
C ALA A 92 -1.12 2.40 13.15
N THR A 93 -0.81 3.41 12.34
CA THR A 93 -1.69 4.56 12.07
C THR A 93 -2.64 4.32 10.88
N SER A 94 -2.29 3.36 10.02
CA SER A 94 -3.00 3.07 8.78
C SER A 94 -3.27 1.57 8.65
N HIS A 95 -4.44 1.21 8.12
CA HIS A 95 -4.78 -0.17 7.79
C HIS A 95 -4.14 -0.57 6.45
N MET A 96 -3.58 -1.79 6.36
CA MET A 96 -2.96 -2.29 5.13
C MET A 96 -3.42 -3.72 4.83
N THR A 97 -3.62 -4.05 3.55
CA THR A 97 -3.91 -5.42 3.10
C THR A 97 -3.36 -5.67 1.69
N PRO A 98 -2.92 -6.90 1.38
CA PRO A 98 -2.59 -7.28 0.00
C PRO A 98 -3.81 -7.67 -0.84
N HIS A 99 -5.00 -7.79 -0.24
CA HIS A 99 -6.19 -8.32 -0.92
C HIS A 99 -7.02 -7.23 -1.61
N ARG A 100 -6.92 -7.13 -2.93
CA ARG A 100 -7.68 -6.15 -3.71
C ARG A 100 -9.19 -6.41 -3.68
N HIS A 101 -9.60 -7.67 -3.66
CA HIS A 101 -11.01 -8.05 -3.72
C HIS A 101 -11.80 -7.77 -2.42
N TRP A 102 -11.14 -7.40 -1.32
CA TRP A 102 -11.80 -7.03 -0.05
C TRP A 102 -12.41 -5.62 -0.07
N PHE A 103 -12.00 -4.80 -1.03
CA PHE A 103 -12.39 -3.40 -1.11
C PHE A 103 -13.79 -3.23 -1.69
N ALA A 104 -14.70 -2.65 -0.90
CA ALA A 104 -16.03 -2.23 -1.35
C ALA A 104 -15.96 -0.92 -2.15
N SER A 105 -15.04 -0.03 -1.79
CA SER A 105 -14.69 1.17 -2.55
C SER A 105 -13.20 1.16 -2.87
N TYR A 106 -12.78 1.72 -4.00
CA TYR A 106 -11.38 1.71 -4.39
C TYR A 106 -11.01 2.89 -5.28
N SER A 107 -9.92 3.56 -4.93
CA SER A 107 -9.30 4.60 -5.74
C SER A 107 -7.79 4.33 -5.90
N PRO A 108 -7.20 4.62 -7.07
CA PRO A 108 -5.75 4.58 -7.23
C PRO A 108 -5.06 5.54 -6.24
N HIS A 109 -4.09 5.04 -5.51
CA HIS A 109 -3.37 5.78 -4.47
C HIS A 109 -1.99 5.14 -4.32
N ILE A 110 -0.94 5.86 -4.73
CA ILE A 110 0.41 5.30 -4.89
C ILE A 110 1.42 6.11 -4.08
N ILE A 111 1.68 5.60 -2.88
CA ILE A 111 2.69 6.12 -1.95
C ILE A 111 3.74 5.05 -1.63
N PRO A 112 4.98 5.45 -1.34
CA PRO A 112 6.03 4.52 -0.96
C PRO A 112 5.80 3.98 0.45
N VAL A 113 6.14 2.71 0.64
CA VAL A 113 6.09 1.99 1.91
C VAL A 113 7.46 1.36 2.19
N PRO A 114 8.37 2.04 2.92
CA PRO A 114 9.65 1.45 3.30
C PRO A 114 9.45 0.30 4.29
N LEU A 115 10.25 -0.74 4.12
CA LEU A 115 10.30 -1.91 5.00
C LEU A 115 11.56 -1.90 5.87
N ALA A 116 11.58 -2.71 6.92
CA ALA A 116 12.75 -2.85 7.81
C ALA A 116 14.03 -3.32 7.09
N ASN A 117 13.91 -4.07 5.99
CA ASN A 117 15.06 -4.53 5.19
C ASN A 117 15.55 -3.50 4.17
N ASN A 118 15.19 -2.22 4.33
CA ASN A 118 15.51 -1.11 3.43
C ASN A 118 14.95 -1.22 2.00
N THR A 119 14.10 -2.21 1.72
CA THR A 119 13.33 -2.23 0.47
C THR A 119 12.14 -1.27 0.58
N ILE A 120 11.67 -0.78 -0.57
CA ILE A 120 10.49 0.08 -0.65
C ILE A 120 9.48 -0.63 -1.54
N ILE A 121 8.32 -0.93 -0.97
CA ILE A 121 7.14 -1.37 -1.72
C ILE A 121 6.18 -0.19 -1.87
N TYR A 122 5.08 -0.38 -2.59
CA TYR A 122 4.15 0.71 -2.88
C TYR A 122 2.71 0.27 -2.68
N THR A 123 1.88 1.22 -2.25
CA THR A 123 0.44 1.05 -2.34
C THR A 123 0.02 1.07 -3.81
N ALA A 124 -0.99 0.29 -4.15
CA ALA A 124 -1.67 0.34 -5.44
C ALA A 124 -2.96 1.17 -5.38
N GLY A 125 -3.59 1.25 -4.20
CA GLY A 125 -4.79 2.03 -3.99
C GLY A 125 -5.20 2.17 -2.54
N MET A 126 -6.30 2.87 -2.34
CA MET A 126 -6.92 3.11 -1.05
C MET A 126 -8.44 3.00 -1.17
N GLY A 127 -9.10 2.56 -0.11
CA GLY A 127 -10.56 2.52 -0.07
C GLY A 127 -11.10 1.94 1.21
N SER A 128 -12.35 1.49 1.18
CA SER A 128 -13.03 0.92 2.34
C SER A 128 -13.17 -0.60 2.22
N VAL A 129 -12.92 -1.31 3.31
CA VAL A 129 -13.05 -2.77 3.42
C VAL A 129 -14.16 -3.09 4.41
N MET A 130 -15.05 -4.01 4.02
CA MET A 130 -16.05 -4.58 4.92
C MET A 130 -15.46 -5.80 5.60
N PHE A 131 -15.59 -5.87 6.91
CA PHE A 131 -15.06 -6.94 7.74
C PHE A 131 -16.14 -7.44 8.70
N GLU A 132 -16.26 -8.76 8.82
CA GLU A 132 -17.15 -9.41 9.78
C GLU A 132 -16.33 -9.90 10.98
N PRO A 133 -16.34 -9.20 12.12
CA PRO A 133 -15.61 -9.67 13.28
C PRO A 133 -16.27 -10.93 13.86
N VAL A 134 -15.43 -11.78 14.45
CA VAL A 134 -15.88 -12.94 15.22
C VAL A 134 -15.45 -12.71 16.67
N LEU A 135 -16.42 -12.62 17.57
CA LEU A 135 -16.17 -12.42 19.01
C LEU A 135 -16.63 -13.68 19.78
N GLY A 136 -15.67 -14.55 20.12
CA GLY A 136 -15.98 -15.87 20.66
C GLY A 136 -16.76 -16.71 19.65
N GLU A 137 -17.91 -17.26 20.06
CA GLU A 137 -18.82 -18.01 19.17
C GLU A 137 -19.89 -17.13 18.51
N SER A 138 -19.95 -15.83 18.84
CA SER A 138 -20.98 -14.93 18.34
C SER A 138 -20.52 -14.15 17.12
N LYS A 139 -21.37 -14.13 16.09
CA LYS A 139 -21.24 -13.19 14.97
C LYS A 139 -21.64 -11.80 15.45
N VAL A 140 -20.76 -10.83 15.26
CA VAL A 140 -21.04 -9.42 15.56
C VAL A 140 -21.33 -8.65 14.27
N PRO A 141 -21.91 -7.44 14.34
CA PRO A 141 -22.22 -6.66 13.15
C PRO A 141 -21.00 -6.41 12.27
N VAL A 142 -21.24 -6.31 10.96
CA VAL A 142 -20.21 -5.95 9.98
C VAL A 142 -19.66 -4.58 10.30
N VAL A 143 -18.33 -4.45 10.26
CA VAL A 143 -17.60 -3.20 10.46
C VAL A 143 -17.00 -2.77 9.13
N VAL A 144 -16.95 -1.46 8.89
CA VAL A 144 -16.28 -0.89 7.71
C VAL A 144 -15.01 -0.22 8.19
N LEU A 145 -13.87 -0.66 7.64
CA LEU A 145 -12.60 0.02 7.78
C LEU A 145 -12.46 1.01 6.61
N HIS A 146 -12.26 2.29 6.93
CA HIS A 146 -12.00 3.33 5.94
C HIS A 146 -10.50 3.53 5.74
N ASP A 147 -10.13 4.20 4.64
CA ASP A 147 -8.75 4.59 4.31
C ASP A 147 -7.74 3.43 4.37
N VAL A 148 -8.20 2.22 4.01
CA VAL A 148 -7.37 1.02 3.97
C VAL A 148 -6.46 1.10 2.76
N LEU A 149 -5.17 0.86 2.96
CA LEU A 149 -4.16 0.85 1.91
C LEU A 149 -4.04 -0.55 1.29
N HIS A 150 -4.20 -0.64 -0.03
CA HIS A 150 -3.92 -1.84 -0.78
C HIS A 150 -2.43 -1.90 -1.11
N VAL A 151 -1.71 -2.87 -0.55
CA VAL A 151 -0.27 -3.08 -0.75
C VAL A 151 -0.02 -4.51 -1.29
N PRO A 152 0.00 -4.72 -2.62
CA PRO A 152 0.05 -6.07 -3.22
C PRO A 152 1.29 -6.92 -2.90
N GLN A 153 2.31 -6.29 -2.31
CA GLN A 153 3.62 -6.91 -2.05
C GLN A 153 3.82 -7.28 -0.57
N LEU A 154 2.87 -6.95 0.31
CA LEU A 154 2.77 -7.51 1.66
C LEU A 154 2.29 -8.97 1.56
#